data_AF-A0AAD9C7Y1-F1
#
_entry.id   AF-A0AAD9C7Y1-F1
#
_cell.length_a   1.000
_cell.length_b   1.000
_cell.length_c   1.000
_cell.angle_alpha   90.00
_cell.angle_beta   90.00
_cell.angle_gamma   90.00
#
_symmetry.space_group_name_H-M   'P 1'
#
loop_
_entity.id
_entity.type
_entity.pdbx_description
1 polymer ?
#
loop_
_entity_poly.entity_id
_entity_poly.type
_entity_poly.pdbx_seq_one_letter_code
_entity_poly.pdbx_strand_id
1 'polypeptide(L)'
;MMVLLLTVGIVFQLSESRVTCRNDEGNEVDWYILYKLPLGDCSGLSYLYMDESTNGWKLSRNTIDSSSGTLANTLEPLLDFYDRQTEGFGYILYNDQLEKKAVSPSFGHSKGLQLMYIHPYAYDHFIPKTFHMELQNVAQMTGYPTEAPWFSVEGLTSLGGNYFSSFAKYTRFHDDLYSGLIVKYMPESLYVKGWGNKGGSVLLMSNCSTRIPHHVYNVKKVQLWKGLR
;
A
#
# COMPACT_ATOMS: atom_id res chain seq x y z
N MET A 1 -22.58 54.36 -30.24
CA MET A 1 -22.89 53.68 -28.95
C MET A 1 -22.09 52.40 -28.92
N MET A 2 -21.10 52.27 -28.02
CA MET A 2 -20.13 51.18 -28.04
C MET A 2 -20.51 50.13 -26.98
N VAL A 3 -20.93 48.95 -27.42
CA VAL A 3 -21.38 47.87 -26.52
C VAL A 3 -20.16 47.06 -26.08
N LEU A 4 -19.80 47.19 -24.79
CA LEU A 4 -18.70 46.45 -24.20
C LEU A 4 -19.19 45.07 -23.73
N LEU A 5 -18.91 44.02 -24.51
CA LEU A 5 -19.25 42.64 -24.16
C LEU A 5 -18.28 42.07 -23.11
N LEU A 6 -18.67 42.17 -21.83
CA LEU A 6 -17.98 41.52 -20.72
C LEU A 6 -18.31 40.02 -20.66
N THR A 7 -17.55 39.22 -21.41
CA THR A 7 -17.60 37.75 -21.30
C THR A 7 -16.89 37.29 -20.03
N VAL A 8 -17.64 37.12 -18.93
CA VAL A 8 -17.14 36.47 -17.72
C VAL A 8 -16.99 34.97 -17.99
N GLY A 9 -15.79 34.59 -18.43
CA GLY A 9 -15.42 33.19 -18.63
C GLY A 9 -15.29 32.49 -17.28
N ILE A 10 -16.34 31.77 -16.86
CA ILE A 10 -16.26 30.90 -15.67
C ILE A 10 -15.40 29.70 -16.03
N VAL A 11 -14.10 29.80 -15.71
CA VAL A 11 -13.18 28.66 -15.78
C VAL A 11 -13.51 27.71 -14.63
N PHE A 12 -14.49 26.83 -14.87
CA PHE A 12 -14.69 25.65 -14.05
C PHE A 12 -13.45 24.76 -14.19
N GLN A 13 -12.49 24.90 -13.29
CA GLN A 13 -11.50 23.84 -13.06
C GLN A 13 -12.24 22.67 -12.42
N LEU A 14 -12.76 21.79 -13.27
CA LEU A 14 -13.13 20.44 -12.88
C LEU A 14 -11.84 19.68 -12.54
N SER A 15 -11.41 19.79 -11.29
CA SER A 15 -10.35 18.98 -10.73
C SER A 15 -10.88 17.55 -10.57
N GLU A 16 -10.76 16.74 -11.63
CA GLU A 16 -10.79 15.29 -11.47
C GLU A 16 -9.65 14.90 -10.52
N SER A 17 -9.99 14.59 -9.26
CA SER A 17 -8.98 14.12 -8.30
C SER A 17 -8.60 12.69 -8.65
N ARG A 18 -7.69 12.61 -9.64
CA ARG A 18 -7.18 11.36 -10.21
C ARG A 18 -6.49 10.55 -9.13
N VAL A 19 -6.81 9.26 -9.07
CA VAL A 19 -6.13 8.30 -8.17
C VAL A 19 -4.65 8.20 -8.54
N THR A 20 -3.82 8.81 -7.71
CA THR A 20 -2.37 8.96 -7.90
C THR A 20 -1.72 9.18 -6.53
N CYS A 21 -0.42 8.96 -6.39
CA CYS A 21 0.28 9.34 -5.16
C CYS A 21 0.59 10.84 -5.19
N ARG A 22 0.39 11.55 -4.06
CA ARG A 22 0.72 12.98 -3.94
C ARG A 22 1.69 13.23 -2.80
N ASN A 23 2.66 14.12 -3.03
CA ASN A 23 3.65 14.52 -2.01
C ASN A 23 3.08 15.55 -1.01
N ASP A 24 3.92 16.06 -0.11
CA ASP A 24 3.51 17.04 0.90
C ASP A 24 2.97 18.35 0.33
N GLU A 25 3.49 18.83 -0.81
CA GLU A 25 3.01 20.01 -1.51
C GLU A 25 1.83 19.73 -2.46
N GLY A 26 1.35 18.48 -2.55
CA GLY A 26 0.21 18.08 -3.39
C GLY A 26 0.57 17.71 -4.84
N ASN A 27 1.86 17.76 -5.20
CA ASN A 27 2.34 17.35 -6.52
C ASN A 27 2.19 15.83 -6.71
N GLU A 28 1.89 15.41 -7.93
CA GLU A 28 1.84 13.98 -8.28
C GLU A 28 3.24 13.36 -8.27
N VAL A 29 3.36 12.19 -7.64
CA VAL A 29 4.58 11.38 -7.59
C VAL A 29 4.25 9.94 -7.97
N ASP A 30 5.24 9.22 -8.51
CA ASP A 30 5.03 7.84 -8.97
C ASP A 30 4.93 6.84 -7.81
N TRP A 31 5.68 7.08 -6.74
CA TRP A 31 5.68 6.33 -5.49
C TRP A 31 6.14 7.22 -4.34
N TYR A 32 5.81 6.84 -3.10
CA TYR A 32 6.45 7.36 -1.89
C TYR A 32 6.52 6.28 -0.80
N ILE A 33 7.34 6.52 0.22
CA ILE A 33 7.38 5.71 1.46
C ILE A 33 7.29 6.64 2.66
N LEU A 34 6.43 6.28 3.64
CA LEU A 34 6.30 6.97 4.92
C LEU A 34 6.85 6.11 6.07
N TYR A 35 7.60 6.73 6.98
CA TYR A 35 8.01 6.14 8.25
C TYR A 35 7.54 7.00 9.41
N LYS A 36 6.40 6.63 10.02
CA LYS A 36 5.84 7.27 11.23
C LYS A 36 6.80 7.14 12.41
N LEU A 37 7.12 8.25 13.07
CA LEU A 37 8.04 8.28 14.21
C LEU A 37 7.34 7.90 15.53
N PRO A 38 8.06 7.28 16.49
CA PRO A 38 7.52 6.95 17.80
C PRO A 38 7.40 8.19 18.70
N LEU A 39 6.54 8.08 19.73
CA LEU A 39 6.32 9.07 20.80
C LEU A 39 7.59 9.48 21.58
N GLY A 40 8.71 8.76 21.42
CA GLY A 40 9.99 9.08 22.07
C GLY A 40 10.91 10.02 21.27
N ASP A 41 10.62 10.23 19.98
CA ASP A 41 11.42 11.12 19.10
C ASP A 41 10.64 12.36 18.65
N CYS A 42 9.31 12.36 18.76
CA CYS A 42 8.39 13.44 18.37
C CYS A 42 7.03 13.24 19.10
N SER A 43 6.00 14.01 18.76
CA SER A 43 4.60 13.81 19.19
C SER A 43 3.98 12.44 18.86
N GLY A 44 4.75 11.51 18.24
CA GLY A 44 4.25 10.27 17.66
C GLY A 44 3.48 10.47 16.35
N LEU A 45 3.30 11.71 15.88
CA LEU A 45 2.54 12.04 14.67
C LEU A 45 3.45 12.45 13.49
N SER A 46 4.67 12.93 13.76
CA SER A 46 5.67 13.22 12.73
C SER A 46 6.10 11.97 11.95
N TYR A 47 6.56 12.14 10.71
CA TYR A 47 7.03 11.05 9.86
C TYR A 47 8.20 11.46 8.97
N LEU A 48 9.01 10.46 8.58
CA LEU A 48 9.95 10.60 7.46
C LEU A 48 9.23 10.28 6.15
N TYR A 49 9.56 11.03 5.11
CA TYR A 49 9.08 10.90 3.73
C TYR A 49 10.24 10.53 2.81
N MET A 50 9.96 9.74 1.76
CA MET A 50 10.87 9.49 0.65
C MET A 50 10.08 9.30 -0.64
N ASP A 51 10.58 9.87 -1.74
CA ASP A 51 10.15 9.63 -3.13
C ASP A 51 11.38 9.66 -4.06
N GLU A 52 11.15 9.59 -5.37
CA GLU A 52 12.17 9.72 -6.42
C GLU A 52 12.96 11.05 -6.34
N SER A 53 12.30 12.14 -5.91
CA SER A 53 12.86 13.49 -5.82
C SER A 53 13.67 13.75 -4.55
N THR A 54 13.43 12.99 -3.48
CA THR A 54 14.03 13.29 -2.17
C THR A 54 15.48 12.87 -2.04
N ASN A 55 15.94 11.91 -2.85
CA ASN A 55 17.25 11.26 -2.71
C ASN A 55 17.50 10.74 -1.28
N GLY A 56 16.51 10.02 -0.73
CA GLY A 56 16.53 9.46 0.61
C GLY A 56 15.53 10.10 1.59
N TRP A 57 15.63 9.74 2.87
CA TRP A 57 14.67 10.19 3.89
C TRP A 57 14.77 11.68 4.19
N LYS A 58 13.64 12.39 4.15
CA LYS A 58 13.46 13.75 4.70
C LYS A 58 12.44 13.72 5.83
N LEU A 59 12.60 14.57 6.84
CA LEU A 59 11.57 14.77 7.86
C LEU A 59 10.44 15.63 7.26
N SER A 60 9.20 15.14 7.30
CA SER A 60 8.04 15.94 6.85
C SER A 60 7.81 17.13 7.78
N ARG A 61 7.26 18.21 7.23
CA ARG A 61 6.76 19.37 7.99
C ARG A 61 5.33 19.15 8.51
N ASN A 62 4.63 18.17 7.97
CA ASN A 62 3.26 17.82 8.32
C ASN A 62 3.24 16.69 9.37
N THR A 63 2.13 16.59 10.09
CA THR A 63 1.83 15.40 10.92
C THR A 63 0.99 14.40 10.11
N ILE A 64 1.05 13.12 10.49
CA ILE A 64 0.39 12.01 9.78
C ILE A 64 -1.15 12.07 9.84
N ASP A 65 -1.69 12.91 10.72
CA ASP A 65 -3.10 13.22 10.98
C ASP A 65 -3.52 14.63 10.53
N SER A 66 -2.61 15.38 9.89
CA SER A 66 -2.91 16.68 9.29
C SER A 66 -3.93 16.55 8.16
N SER A 67 -4.82 17.53 8.01
CA SER A 67 -5.72 17.65 6.85
C SER A 67 -5.01 18.16 5.57
N SER A 68 -3.67 18.09 5.54
CA SER A 68 -2.82 18.49 4.43
C SER A 68 -1.47 17.78 4.51
N GLY A 69 -0.86 17.51 3.36
CA GLY A 69 0.38 16.72 3.26
C GLY A 69 0.12 15.32 2.73
N THR A 70 1.20 14.53 2.57
CA THR A 70 1.25 13.31 1.75
C THR A 70 0.01 12.40 1.84
N LEU A 71 -0.41 12.01 3.06
CA LEU A 71 -1.58 11.13 3.22
C LEU A 71 -2.90 11.82 2.88
N ALA A 72 -3.14 13.05 3.37
CA ALA A 72 -4.37 13.78 3.08
C ALA A 72 -4.51 14.03 1.57
N ASN A 73 -3.41 14.49 0.94
CA ASN A 73 -3.34 14.77 -0.49
C ASN A 73 -3.57 13.48 -1.32
N THR A 74 -3.03 12.33 -0.90
CA THR A 74 -3.20 11.04 -1.61
C THR A 74 -4.57 10.38 -1.36
N LEU A 75 -5.19 10.63 -0.21
CA LEU A 75 -6.50 10.09 0.15
C LEU A 75 -7.67 11.02 -0.25
N GLU A 76 -7.40 12.22 -0.75
CA GLU A 76 -8.42 13.17 -1.24
C GLU A 76 -9.48 12.51 -2.16
N PRO A 77 -9.14 11.68 -3.17
CA PRO A 77 -10.16 11.03 -4.01
C PRO A 77 -11.13 10.12 -3.24
N LEU A 78 -10.67 9.48 -2.16
CA LEU A 78 -11.49 8.63 -1.29
C LEU A 78 -12.38 9.47 -0.37
N LEU A 79 -11.84 10.56 0.19
CA LEU A 79 -12.59 11.45 1.06
C LEU A 79 -13.69 12.18 0.26
N ASP A 80 -13.35 12.71 -0.91
CA ASP A 80 -14.31 13.30 -1.86
C ASP A 80 -15.38 12.30 -2.30
N PHE A 81 -15.08 11.01 -2.39
CA PHE A 81 -16.09 10.01 -2.74
C PHE A 81 -17.18 9.86 -1.66
N TYR A 82 -16.84 9.90 -0.37
CA TYR A 82 -17.84 9.80 0.70
C TYR A 82 -18.86 10.96 0.64
N ASP A 83 -18.41 12.18 0.32
CA ASP A 83 -19.27 13.36 0.22
C ASP A 83 -19.99 13.49 -1.15
N ARG A 84 -19.32 13.14 -2.26
CA ARG A 84 -19.77 13.48 -3.63
C ARG A 84 -20.17 12.28 -4.49
N GLN A 85 -19.87 11.06 -4.06
CA GLN A 85 -20.13 9.81 -4.80
C GLN A 85 -19.56 9.83 -6.24
N THR A 86 -18.30 10.27 -6.37
CA THR A 86 -17.57 10.45 -7.63
C THR A 86 -17.70 9.25 -8.58
N GLU A 87 -18.25 9.49 -9.79
CA GLU A 87 -18.43 8.44 -10.79
C GLU A 87 -17.09 7.82 -11.22
N GLY A 88 -17.09 6.50 -11.47
CA GLY A 88 -15.90 5.75 -11.85
C GLY A 88 -14.88 5.48 -10.73
N PHE A 89 -15.00 6.14 -9.57
CA PHE A 89 -14.15 5.83 -8.40
C PHE A 89 -14.56 4.50 -7.75
N GLY A 90 -13.58 3.83 -7.12
CA GLY A 90 -13.80 2.60 -6.36
C GLY A 90 -12.65 2.31 -5.39
N TYR A 91 -12.98 1.72 -4.25
CA TYR A 91 -12.05 1.47 -3.14
C TYR A 91 -12.34 0.15 -2.41
N ILE A 92 -11.31 -0.35 -1.72
CA ILE A 92 -11.41 -1.45 -0.74
C ILE A 92 -10.59 -1.04 0.48
N LEU A 93 -11.24 -0.86 1.63
CA LEU A 93 -10.56 -0.68 2.91
C LEU A 93 -10.53 -2.04 3.62
N TYR A 94 -9.33 -2.54 3.92
CA TYR A 94 -9.16 -3.89 4.43
C TYR A 94 -8.22 -4.02 5.63
N ASN A 95 -8.39 -5.10 6.40
CA ASN A 95 -7.62 -5.46 7.59
C ASN A 95 -7.46 -7.00 7.71
N ASP A 96 -6.75 -7.51 8.72
CA ASP A 96 -6.42 -8.94 8.86
C ASP A 96 -7.45 -9.79 9.67
N GLN A 97 -8.69 -9.31 9.86
CA GLN A 97 -9.68 -9.85 10.81
C GLN A 97 -11.11 -9.86 10.22
N LEU A 98 -11.80 -11.02 10.12
CA LEU A 98 -12.77 -11.39 9.06
C LEU A 98 -14.31 -11.29 9.27
N GLU A 99 -15.04 -10.97 8.18
CA GLU A 99 -16.40 -11.46 7.77
C GLU A 99 -16.50 -11.75 6.22
N LYS A 100 -17.58 -11.45 5.43
CA LYS A 100 -17.85 -11.98 4.05
C LYS A 100 -18.88 -11.20 3.15
N LYS A 101 -18.83 -11.39 1.79
CA LYS A 101 -19.92 -11.52 0.72
C LYS A 101 -20.07 -10.54 -0.51
N ALA A 102 -20.14 -11.11 -1.76
CA ALA A 102 -20.78 -10.79 -3.12
C ALA A 102 -20.78 -9.35 -3.80
N VAL A 103 -20.83 -9.02 -5.15
CA VAL A 103 -20.63 -9.60 -6.55
C VAL A 103 -20.77 -8.44 -7.62
N SER A 104 -20.22 -8.25 -8.86
CA SER A 104 -19.35 -8.89 -9.93
C SER A 104 -18.76 -7.83 -10.97
N PRO A 105 -17.92 -8.12 -12.02
CA PRO A 105 -16.65 -7.35 -12.34
C PRO A 105 -16.19 -6.71 -13.74
N SER A 106 -15.13 -5.84 -13.75
CA SER A 106 -14.04 -5.64 -14.80
C SER A 106 -12.85 -4.64 -14.46
N PHE A 107 -11.53 -4.95 -14.58
CA PHE A 107 -10.28 -4.11 -14.31
C PHE A 107 -9.68 -3.99 -12.88
N GLY A 108 -8.38 -4.35 -12.69
CA GLY A 108 -7.69 -4.45 -11.37
C GLY A 108 -6.92 -5.74 -10.98
N HIS A 109 -6.40 -6.54 -11.93
CA HIS A 109 -6.07 -7.97 -11.79
C HIS A 109 -5.01 -8.32 -10.73
N SER A 110 -3.72 -8.02 -10.97
CA SER A 110 -2.62 -8.52 -10.12
C SER A 110 -2.65 -8.02 -8.68
N LYS A 111 -3.23 -6.83 -8.44
CA LYS A 111 -3.48 -6.32 -7.08
C LYS A 111 -4.57 -7.13 -6.38
N GLY A 112 -5.69 -7.41 -7.05
CA GLY A 112 -6.73 -8.31 -6.54
C GLY A 112 -6.20 -9.72 -6.28
N LEU A 113 -5.40 -10.27 -7.21
CA LEU A 113 -4.81 -11.61 -7.06
C LEU A 113 -3.91 -11.71 -5.82
N GLN A 114 -2.96 -10.77 -5.64
CA GLN A 114 -2.11 -10.73 -4.44
C GLN A 114 -2.94 -10.61 -3.15
N LEU A 115 -4.01 -9.80 -3.16
CA LEU A 115 -4.94 -9.71 -2.03
C LEU A 115 -5.70 -11.03 -1.80
N MET A 116 -6.14 -11.76 -2.84
CA MET A 116 -6.76 -13.08 -2.70
C MET A 116 -5.81 -14.11 -2.05
N TYR A 117 -4.49 -13.99 -2.27
CA TYR A 117 -3.52 -14.83 -1.55
C TYR A 117 -3.34 -14.45 -0.08
N ILE A 118 -3.42 -13.17 0.32
CA ILE A 118 -3.31 -12.81 1.75
C ILE A 118 -4.63 -13.00 2.55
N HIS A 119 -5.77 -13.22 1.87
CA HIS A 119 -7.09 -13.46 2.48
C HIS A 119 -7.47 -12.37 3.51
N PRO A 120 -7.51 -11.08 3.13
CA PRO A 120 -7.85 -9.99 4.03
C PRO A 120 -9.37 -9.85 4.19
N TYR A 121 -9.77 -9.12 5.23
CA TYR A 121 -11.15 -8.65 5.39
C TYR A 121 -11.31 -7.26 4.80
N ALA A 122 -12.16 -7.09 3.78
CA ALA A 122 -12.67 -5.76 3.45
C ALA A 122 -13.73 -5.35 4.48
N TYR A 123 -13.43 -4.34 5.30
CA TYR A 123 -14.36 -3.82 6.31
C TYR A 123 -15.27 -2.72 5.76
N ASP A 124 -14.84 -2.05 4.69
CA ASP A 124 -15.64 -1.12 3.89
C ASP A 124 -15.15 -1.15 2.44
N HIS A 125 -16.05 -1.01 1.47
CA HIS A 125 -15.70 -1.00 0.05
C HIS A 125 -16.82 -0.43 -0.81
N PHE A 126 -16.44 0.37 -1.82
CA PHE A 126 -17.28 0.62 -2.97
C PHE A 126 -16.55 0.11 -4.21
N ILE A 127 -17.04 -0.98 -4.78
CA ILE A 127 -16.50 -1.56 -6.01
C ILE A 127 -17.57 -1.43 -7.08
N PRO A 128 -17.43 -0.49 -8.04
CA PRO A 128 -18.31 -0.45 -9.20
C PRO A 128 -18.29 -1.82 -9.91
N LYS A 129 -19.42 -2.23 -10.49
CA LYS A 129 -19.48 -3.52 -11.21
C LYS A 129 -18.50 -3.61 -12.38
N THR A 130 -17.95 -2.48 -12.80
CA THR A 130 -16.85 -2.33 -13.75
C THR A 130 -15.46 -2.27 -13.08
N PHE A 131 -15.18 -3.11 -12.05
CA PHE A 131 -13.86 -3.35 -11.39
C PHE A 131 -13.58 -4.87 -11.25
N HIS A 132 -12.36 -5.37 -11.47
CA HIS A 132 -12.05 -6.80 -11.82
C HIS A 132 -12.49 -7.85 -10.79
N MET A 133 -12.65 -9.10 -11.28
CA MET A 133 -13.19 -10.20 -10.49
C MET A 133 -12.31 -10.51 -9.28
N GLU A 134 -11.02 -10.23 -9.39
CA GLU A 134 -10.06 -10.43 -8.32
C GLU A 134 -10.30 -9.42 -7.17
N LEU A 135 -10.47 -8.13 -7.48
CA LEU A 135 -10.83 -7.10 -6.48
C LEU A 135 -12.20 -7.38 -5.84
N GLN A 136 -13.13 -7.89 -6.64
CA GLN A 136 -14.47 -8.27 -6.22
C GLN A 136 -14.38 -9.45 -5.23
N ASN A 137 -13.70 -10.53 -5.64
CA ASN A 137 -13.43 -11.70 -4.81
C ASN A 137 -12.77 -11.35 -3.46
N VAL A 138 -11.89 -10.35 -3.42
CA VAL A 138 -11.28 -9.83 -2.17
C VAL A 138 -12.34 -9.29 -1.22
N ALA A 139 -13.16 -8.33 -1.67
CA ALA A 139 -14.17 -7.72 -0.79
C ALA A 139 -15.25 -8.72 -0.34
N GLN A 140 -15.44 -9.76 -1.14
CA GLN A 140 -16.50 -10.74 -1.00
C GLN A 140 -16.03 -11.99 -0.24
N MET A 141 -14.72 -12.12 -0.08
CA MET A 141 -14.01 -13.23 0.53
C MET A 141 -14.29 -14.58 -0.15
N THR A 142 -14.04 -14.59 -1.47
CA THR A 142 -14.22 -15.71 -2.40
C THR A 142 -13.00 -15.89 -3.32
N GLY A 143 -13.01 -16.94 -4.17
CA GLY A 143 -12.03 -17.14 -5.26
C GLY A 143 -10.62 -17.57 -4.85
N TYR A 144 -10.39 -17.87 -3.57
CA TYR A 144 -9.07 -18.20 -3.02
C TYR A 144 -8.33 -19.35 -3.73
N PRO A 145 -6.99 -19.40 -3.64
CA PRO A 145 -6.20 -20.54 -4.08
C PRO A 145 -6.73 -21.86 -3.49
N THR A 146 -7.22 -22.73 -4.37
CA THR A 146 -7.70 -24.08 -4.02
C THR A 146 -6.60 -25.14 -4.07
N GLU A 147 -5.47 -24.82 -4.72
CA GLU A 147 -4.36 -25.75 -5.00
C GLU A 147 -2.97 -25.12 -4.74
N ALA A 148 -1.94 -25.97 -4.78
CA ALA A 148 -0.54 -25.57 -4.72
C ALA A 148 -0.19 -24.63 -5.91
N PRO A 149 0.79 -23.70 -5.76
CA PRO A 149 1.84 -23.68 -4.73
C PRO A 149 1.51 -22.89 -3.46
N TRP A 150 0.28 -22.41 -3.28
CA TRP A 150 -0.16 -21.59 -2.13
C TRP A 150 0.58 -20.26 -1.94
N PHE A 151 1.36 -19.80 -2.92
CA PHE A 151 1.90 -18.44 -3.01
C PHE A 151 1.71 -17.85 -4.41
N SER A 152 1.82 -16.53 -4.54
CA SER A 152 1.92 -15.80 -5.81
C SER A 152 3.05 -14.77 -5.72
N VAL A 153 3.78 -14.61 -6.83
CA VAL A 153 4.83 -13.61 -7.02
C VAL A 153 4.52 -12.85 -8.30
N GLU A 154 4.13 -11.58 -8.19
CA GLU A 154 3.71 -10.75 -9.32
C GLU A 154 4.71 -9.63 -9.57
N GLY A 155 5.04 -9.39 -10.84
CA GLY A 155 5.70 -8.16 -11.26
C GLY A 155 4.67 -7.04 -11.40
N LEU A 156 4.90 -5.92 -10.72
CA LEU A 156 4.09 -4.70 -10.83
C LEU A 156 4.97 -3.58 -11.40
N THR A 157 4.39 -2.77 -12.30
CA THR A 157 5.06 -1.58 -12.83
C THR A 157 4.19 -0.36 -12.57
N SER A 158 4.82 0.72 -12.11
CA SER A 158 4.17 2.01 -11.88
C SER A 158 4.00 2.81 -13.18
N LEU A 159 3.42 4.02 -13.10
CA LEU A 159 3.19 4.85 -14.29
C LEU A 159 4.47 5.56 -14.76
N GLY A 160 5.41 5.82 -13.85
CA GLY A 160 6.76 6.28 -14.14
C GLY A 160 7.73 5.15 -14.57
N GLY A 161 7.26 3.89 -14.60
CA GLY A 161 8.05 2.75 -15.07
C GLY A 161 8.89 2.03 -14.00
N ASN A 162 8.78 2.42 -12.73
CA ASN A 162 9.44 1.71 -11.63
C ASN A 162 8.85 0.29 -11.46
N TYR A 163 9.73 -0.69 -11.24
CA TYR A 163 9.37 -2.11 -11.14
C TYR A 163 9.40 -2.59 -9.68
N PHE A 164 8.33 -3.27 -9.26
CA PHE A 164 8.15 -3.78 -7.90
C PHE A 164 7.76 -5.27 -7.95
N SER A 165 8.39 -6.10 -7.11
CA SER A 165 7.99 -7.49 -6.92
C SER A 165 7.02 -7.62 -5.75
N SER A 166 5.80 -8.09 -6.02
CA SER A 166 4.77 -8.34 -5.01
C SER A 166 4.78 -9.82 -4.60
N PHE A 167 4.79 -10.09 -3.29
CA PHE A 167 4.88 -11.45 -2.74
C PHE A 167 3.74 -11.70 -1.75
N ALA A 168 2.90 -12.70 -2.03
CA ALA A 168 1.81 -13.10 -1.16
C ALA A 168 1.86 -14.61 -0.88
N LYS A 169 1.58 -14.99 0.36
CA LYS A 169 1.40 -16.39 0.78
C LYS A 169 -0.01 -16.62 1.33
N TYR A 170 -0.61 -17.72 0.92
CA TYR A 170 -1.86 -18.20 1.48
C TYR A 170 -1.63 -18.97 2.78
N THR A 171 -2.69 -19.17 3.57
CA THR A 171 -2.62 -19.86 4.89
C THR A 171 -2.10 -21.30 4.80
N ARG A 172 -2.23 -21.93 3.62
CA ARG A 172 -1.73 -23.28 3.31
C ARG A 172 -0.28 -23.34 2.78
N PHE A 173 0.45 -22.22 2.76
CA PHE A 173 1.87 -22.22 2.36
C PHE A 173 2.78 -22.96 3.36
N HIS A 174 2.38 -23.02 4.64
CA HIS A 174 3.05 -23.76 5.73
C HIS A 174 4.53 -23.43 6.00
N ASP A 175 5.08 -22.37 5.41
CA ASP A 175 6.46 -21.89 5.62
C ASP A 175 6.50 -20.37 5.93
N ASP A 176 7.66 -19.85 6.33
CA ASP A 176 7.94 -18.43 6.55
C ASP A 176 7.89 -17.64 5.22
N LEU A 177 7.41 -16.40 5.25
CA LEU A 177 7.34 -15.57 4.04
C LEU A 177 8.74 -15.18 3.55
N TYR A 178 9.67 -14.85 4.45
CA TYR A 178 10.97 -14.33 4.05
C TYR A 178 11.92 -15.45 3.59
N SER A 179 12.13 -16.45 4.44
CA SER A 179 13.04 -17.57 4.16
C SER A 179 12.42 -18.70 3.34
N GLY A 180 11.09 -18.85 3.37
CA GLY A 180 10.37 -19.83 2.55
C GLY A 180 10.02 -19.33 1.15
N LEU A 181 9.83 -18.01 0.94
CA LEU A 181 9.47 -17.44 -0.37
C LEU A 181 10.43 -16.34 -0.85
N ILE A 182 10.42 -15.16 -0.21
CA ILE A 182 11.03 -13.94 -0.78
C ILE A 182 12.52 -14.12 -1.09
N VAL A 183 13.28 -14.79 -0.22
CA VAL A 183 14.72 -15.02 -0.40
C VAL A 183 15.08 -15.82 -1.67
N LYS A 184 14.12 -16.53 -2.28
CA LYS A 184 14.31 -17.28 -3.54
C LYS A 184 14.30 -16.39 -4.79
N TYR A 185 13.91 -15.12 -4.64
CA TYR A 185 13.77 -14.14 -5.73
C TYR A 185 14.60 -12.87 -5.48
N MET A 186 15.47 -12.88 -4.47
CA MET A 186 16.32 -11.75 -4.08
C MET A 186 17.79 -12.12 -4.31
N PRO A 187 18.65 -11.18 -4.75
CA PRO A 187 20.06 -11.46 -5.04
C PRO A 187 20.97 -11.49 -3.78
N GLU A 188 20.43 -11.14 -2.62
CA GLU A 188 21.19 -10.90 -1.39
C GLU A 188 20.45 -11.41 -0.13
N SER A 189 21.17 -11.40 1.01
CA SER A 189 20.61 -11.80 2.30
C SER A 189 19.67 -10.73 2.88
N LEU A 190 18.56 -11.16 3.47
CA LEU A 190 17.49 -10.27 3.94
C LEU A 190 17.67 -9.90 5.40
N TYR A 191 17.40 -8.64 5.75
CA TYR A 191 17.37 -8.13 7.12
C TYR A 191 15.94 -7.77 7.51
N VAL A 192 15.30 -8.62 8.30
CA VAL A 192 13.85 -8.58 8.54
C VAL A 192 13.55 -8.57 10.03
N LYS A 193 12.45 -7.93 10.46
CA LYS A 193 11.97 -8.08 11.84
C LYS A 193 11.13 -9.35 11.93
N GLY A 194 11.63 -10.36 12.66
CA GLY A 194 10.84 -11.56 12.96
C GLY A 194 9.64 -11.21 13.85
N TRP A 195 8.42 -11.54 13.40
CA TRP A 195 7.22 -11.46 14.24
C TRP A 195 6.96 -12.82 14.90
N GLY A 196 6.66 -12.83 16.19
CA GLY A 196 6.25 -14.04 16.90
C GLY A 196 4.78 -14.38 16.65
N ASN A 197 4.41 -15.65 16.83
CA ASN A 197 3.00 -16.08 16.77
C ASN A 197 2.16 -15.40 17.88
N LYS A 198 0.84 -15.26 17.67
CA LYS A 198 -0.08 -14.63 18.63
C LYS A 198 0.07 -15.23 20.03
N GLY A 199 0.52 -14.42 20.99
CA GLY A 199 0.76 -14.82 22.40
C GLY A 199 2.15 -15.39 22.72
N GLY A 200 3.03 -15.61 21.74
CA GLY A 200 4.34 -16.22 21.95
C GLY A 200 5.49 -15.22 22.04
N SER A 201 6.22 -15.22 23.16
CA SER A 201 7.44 -14.40 23.40
C SER A 201 8.66 -14.79 22.53
N VAL A 202 8.48 -15.69 21.56
CA VAL A 202 9.55 -16.24 20.72
C VAL A 202 9.48 -15.58 19.34
N LEU A 203 10.46 -14.72 19.06
CA LEU A 203 10.67 -14.17 17.72
C LEU A 203 11.22 -15.25 16.79
N LEU A 204 10.86 -15.19 15.50
CA LEU A 204 11.54 -15.99 14.46
C LEU A 204 13.05 -15.73 14.52
N MET A 205 13.84 -16.80 14.57
CA MET A 205 15.31 -16.73 14.57
C MET A 205 15.84 -16.47 13.17
N SER A 206 17.07 -15.98 13.06
CA SER A 206 17.75 -15.86 11.77
C SER A 206 17.89 -17.24 11.11
N ASN A 207 17.51 -17.35 9.84
CA ASN A 207 17.70 -18.56 9.05
C ASN A 207 19.02 -18.45 8.26
N CYS A 208 20.02 -19.23 8.70
CA CYS A 208 21.35 -19.33 8.06
C CYS A 208 21.56 -20.75 7.49
N SER A 209 20.51 -21.42 7.04
CA SER A 209 20.60 -22.77 6.49
C SER A 209 21.22 -22.77 5.09
N THR A 210 22.11 -23.73 4.80
CA THR A 210 22.64 -23.98 3.45
C THR A 210 21.60 -24.50 2.45
N ARG A 211 20.33 -24.61 2.86
CA ARG A 211 19.17 -25.01 2.02
C ARG A 211 18.44 -23.83 1.38
N ILE A 212 18.77 -22.59 1.74
CA ILE A 212 18.23 -21.36 1.13
C ILE A 212 19.37 -20.59 0.42
N PRO A 213 19.10 -19.88 -0.69
CA PRO A 213 20.15 -19.29 -1.53
C PRO A 213 20.90 -18.13 -0.84
N HIS A 214 20.21 -17.39 0.03
CA HIS A 214 20.77 -16.32 0.86
C HIS A 214 20.21 -16.44 2.28
N HIS A 215 20.86 -15.80 3.26
CA HIS A 215 20.42 -15.86 4.65
C HIS A 215 19.29 -14.87 4.95
N VAL A 216 18.54 -15.13 6.02
CA VAL A 216 17.52 -14.21 6.54
C VAL A 216 17.86 -13.88 7.99
N TYR A 217 18.27 -12.64 8.26
CA TYR A 217 18.73 -12.17 9.56
C TYR A 217 17.65 -11.39 10.32
N ASN A 218 17.41 -11.75 11.58
CA ASN A 218 16.46 -11.03 12.44
C ASN A 218 17.04 -9.69 12.96
N VAL A 219 16.38 -8.58 12.61
CA VAL A 219 16.74 -7.21 13.00
C VAL A 219 16.37 -6.94 14.46
N LYS A 220 17.38 -6.85 15.33
CA LYS A 220 17.20 -6.59 16.76
C LYS A 220 16.83 -5.15 17.11
N LYS A 221 17.25 -4.18 16.30
CA LYS A 221 17.05 -2.73 16.54
C LYS A 221 17.10 -1.96 15.22
N VAL A 222 16.17 -1.02 15.04
CA VAL A 222 16.28 0.07 14.06
C VAL A 222 16.75 1.32 14.80
N GLN A 223 17.67 2.10 14.22
CA GLN A 223 18.14 3.35 14.80
C GLN A 223 18.20 4.43 13.72
N LEU A 224 17.33 5.43 13.84
CA LEU A 224 17.30 6.58 12.94
C LEU A 224 18.52 7.49 13.19
N TRP A 225 19.03 8.10 12.13
CA TRP A 225 20.26 8.89 12.19
C TRP A 225 20.03 10.23 12.91
N LYS A 226 21.01 10.71 13.69
CA LYS A 226 20.83 11.89 14.54
C LYS A 226 20.64 13.21 13.78
N GLY A 227 21.01 13.26 12.49
CA GLY A 227 20.79 14.42 11.61
C GLY A 227 19.43 14.47 10.92
N LEU A 228 18.50 13.56 11.28
CA LEU A 228 17.09 13.57 10.88
C LEU A 228 16.17 13.95 12.06
N ARG A 229 16.70 14.78 12.98
CA ARG A 229 16.07 15.26 14.22
C ARG A 229 16.22 16.77 14.30
#